data_AF-A0A1H4U7F3-F1
#
_entry.id   AF-A0A1H4U7F3-F1
#
_cell.length_a   1.000
_cell.length_b   1.000
_cell.length_c   1.000
_cell.angle_alpha   90.00
_cell.angle_beta   90.00
_cell.angle_gamma   90.00
#
_symmetry.space_group_name_H-M   'P 1'
#
loop_
_entity.id
_entity.type
_entity.pdbx_description
1 polymer ?
#
loop_
_entity_poly.entity_id
_entity_poly.type
_entity_poly.pdbx_seq_one_letter_code
_entity_poly.pdbx_strand_id
1 'polypeptide(L)' 'MPQISLAERRALVQTAGITLDGRPASIGGARNDFASVSTTDGGPLVDVEFAWATVARVVDAGGDFRS' A
#
# COMPACT_ATOMS: atom_id res chain seq x y z
N MET A 1 18.03 1.59 7.47
CA MET A 1 16.70 1.02 7.23
C MET A 1 16.87 -0.11 6.22
N PRO A 2 16.42 -1.35 6.51
CA PRO A 2 16.49 -2.42 5.52
C PRO A 2 15.72 -1.97 4.27
N GLN A 3 16.39 -2.00 3.12
CA GLN A 3 15.84 -1.56 1.85
C GLN A 3 14.98 -2.69 1.31
N ILE A 4 13.66 -2.51 1.30
CA ILE A 4 12.74 -3.50 0.72
C ILE A 4 13.08 -3.69 -0.76
N SER A 5 13.39 -4.94 -1.11
CA SER A 5 13.76 -5.37 -2.46
C SER A 5 12.58 -5.29 -3.42
N LEU A 6 12.86 -5.23 -4.73
CA LEU A 6 11.80 -5.22 -5.75
C LEU A 6 10.88 -6.44 -5.68
N ALA A 7 11.41 -7.61 -5.30
CA ALA A 7 10.62 -8.83 -5.14
C ALA A 7 9.60 -8.68 -4.00
N GLU A 8 10.02 -8.15 -2.86
CA GLU A 8 9.14 -7.88 -1.72
C GLU A 8 8.10 -6.80 -2.07
N ARG A 9 8.48 -5.73 -2.78
CA ARG A 9 7.53 -4.71 -3.26
C ARG A 9 6.44 -5.31 -4.16
N ARG A 10 6.82 -6.23 -5.05
CA ARG A 10 5.85 -6.93 -5.91
C ARG A 10 4.91 -7.83 -5.11
N ALA A 11 5.41 -8.48 -4.06
CA ALA A 11 4.56 -9.27 -3.16
C ALA A 11 3.57 -8.37 -2.42
N LEU A 12 4.02 -7.22 -1.90
CA LEU A 12 3.15 -6.24 -1.23
C LEU A 12 2.05 -5.73 -2.16
N VAL A 13 2.36 -5.42 -3.41
CA VAL A 13 1.37 -5.00 -4.43
C VAL A 13 0.30 -6.06 -4.71
N GLN A 14 0.59 -7.35 -4.49
CA GLN A 14 -0.39 -8.43 -4.65
C GLN A 14 -1.25 -8.65 -3.40
N THR A 15 -1.03 -7.89 -2.33
CA THR A 15 -1.81 -8.01 -1.09
C THR A 15 -3.24 -7.55 -1.33
N ALA A 16 -4.19 -8.45 -1.05
CA ALA A 16 -5.62 -8.14 -1.08
C ALA A 16 -6.14 -7.83 0.32
N GLY A 17 -7.32 -7.20 0.40
CA GLY A 17 -8.00 -6.96 1.67
C GLY A 17 -7.45 -5.80 2.49
N ILE A 18 -6.67 -4.90 1.89
CA ILE A 18 -6.22 -3.66 2.54
C ILE A 18 -7.29 -2.56 2.45
N THR A 19 -7.21 -1.61 3.37
CA THR A 19 -8.09 -0.45 3.41
C THR A 19 -7.30 0.86 3.48
N LEU A 20 -7.87 1.93 2.96
CA LEU A 20 -7.41 3.31 3.17
C LEU A 20 -8.58 4.10 3.78
N ASP A 21 -8.40 4.59 5.00
CA ASP A 21 -9.43 5.29 5.78
C ASP A 21 -10.74 4.48 5.88
N GLY A 22 -10.60 3.17 6.10
CA GLY A 22 -11.72 2.21 6.18
C GLY A 22 -12.37 1.84 4.84
N ARG A 23 -11.90 2.38 3.72
CA ARG A 23 -12.41 2.06 2.37
C ARG A 23 -11.51 1.02 1.70
N PRO A 24 -12.06 0.09 0.90
CA PRO A 24 -11.25 -0.84 0.10
C PRO A 24 -10.18 -0.11 -0.73
N ALA A 25 -8.95 -0.63 -0.69
CA ALA A 25 -7.81 -0.02 -1.35
C ALA A 25 -6.92 -1.03 -2.08
N SER A 26 -5.96 -0.52 -2.84
CA SER A 26 -4.92 -1.32 -3.51
C SER A 26 -3.55 -0.64 -3.40
N ILE A 27 -2.49 -1.45 -3.38
CA ILE A 27 -1.09 -0.98 -3.35
C ILE A 27 -0.55 -1.02 -4.78
N GLY A 28 0.10 0.07 -5.21
CA GLY A 28 0.71 0.22 -6.52
C GLY A 28 2.16 0.70 -6.46
N GLY A 29 2.75 0.91 -7.64
CA GLY A 29 4.03 1.60 -7.75
C GLY A 29 5.26 0.75 -7.42
N ALA A 30 5.24 -0.59 -7.55
CA ALA A 30 6.38 -1.46 -7.17
C ALA A 30 7.79 -1.05 -7.68
N ARG A 31 7.86 -0.31 -8.80
CA ARG A 31 9.10 0.19 -9.40
C ARG A 31 9.47 1.62 -8.97
N ASN A 32 8.60 2.29 -8.22
CA ASN A 32 8.77 3.65 -7.74
C ASN A 32 9.47 3.65 -6.37
N ASP A 33 9.98 4.81 -5.98
CA ASP A 33 10.65 5.01 -4.69
C ASP A 33 9.68 4.90 -3.51
N PHE A 34 8.43 5.28 -3.72
CA PHE A 34 7.31 5.16 -2.77
C PHE A 34 6.21 4.26 -3.34
N ALA A 35 5.45 3.64 -2.46
CA ALA A 35 4.26 2.89 -2.82
C ALA A 35 3.06 3.83 -2.86
N SER A 36 2.21 3.69 -3.87
CA SER A 36 0.92 4.40 -3.93
C SER A 36 -0.16 3.51 -3.32
N VAL A 37 -0.99 4.05 -2.45
CA VAL A 37 -2.17 3.36 -1.91
C VAL A 37 -3.41 4.15 -2.31
N SER A 38 -4.30 3.52 -3.06
CA SER A 38 -5.48 4.18 -3.61
C SER A 38 -6.77 3.41 -3.35
N THR A 39 -7.86 4.13 -3.11
CA THR A 39 -9.21 3.57 -2.91
C THR A 39 -9.75 2.95 -4.19
N THR A 40 -10.44 1.81 -4.07
CA THR A 40 -10.96 1.02 -5.21
C THR A 40 -12.48 0.81 -5.20
N ASP A 41 -13.19 1.48 -4.31
CA ASP A 41 -14.64 1.31 -4.06
C ASP A 41 -15.56 2.13 -4.97
N GLY A 42 -15.03 2.78 -6.01
CA GLY A 42 -15.80 3.59 -6.97
C GLY A 42 -16.26 4.96 -6.44
N GLY A 43 -15.89 5.33 -5.21
CA GLY A 43 -16.09 6.68 -4.69
C GLY A 43 -15.01 7.67 -5.15
N PRO A 44 -14.90 8.85 -4.53
CA PRO A 44 -13.81 9.78 -4.81
C PRO A 44 -12.46 9.09 -4.63
N LEU A 45 -11.61 9.20 -5.66
CA LEU A 45 -10.27 8.63 -5.66
C LEU A 45 -9.43 9.35 -4.60
N VAL A 46 -9.01 8.61 -3.58
CA VAL A 46 -7.94 9.01 -2.68
C VAL A 46 -6.71 8.21 -3.09
N ASP A 47 -5.58 8.89 -3.25
CA ASP A 47 -4.29 8.30 -3.57
C ASP A 47 -3.22 8.96 -2.71
N VAL A 48 -2.46 8.15 -1.99
CA VAL A 48 -1.44 8.60 -1.04
C VAL A 48 -0.17 7.77 -1.18
N GLU A 49 0.97 8.41 -0.94
CA GLU A 49 2.28 7.76 -1.04
C GLU A 49 2.80 7.36 0.34
N PHE A 50 3.30 6.13 0.44
CA PHE A 50 3.95 5.61 1.64
C PHE A 50 5.34 5.09 1.32
N ALA A 51 6.26 5.26 2.28
CA ALA A 51 7.51 4.52 2.24
C ALA A 51 7.24 3.01 2.27
N TRP A 52 7.98 2.23 1.47
CA TRP A 52 7.81 0.77 1.40
C TRP A 52 7.90 0.08 2.77
N ALA A 53 8.78 0.56 3.65
CA ALA A 53 8.90 0.04 5.01
C ALA A 53 7.62 0.23 5.83
N THR A 54 6.92 1.35 5.64
CA THR A 54 5.61 1.61 6.27
C THR A 54 4.56 0.68 5.70
N VAL A 55 4.51 0.51 4.38
CA VAL A 55 3.57 -0.43 3.73
C VAL A 55 3.72 -1.84 4.28
N ALA A 56 4.96 -2.36 4.33
CA ALA A 56 5.22 -3.69 4.87
C ALA A 56 4.72 -3.82 6.32
N ARG A 57 4.98 -2.82 7.17
CA ARG A 57 4.54 -2.80 8.56
C ARG A 57 3.00 -2.74 8.69
N VAL A 58 2.33 -1.94 7.87
CA VAL A 58 0.87 -1.79 7.92
C VAL A 58 0.20 -3.07 7.43
N VAL A 59 0.71 -3.69 6.35
CA VAL A 59 0.22 -4.98 5.86
C VAL A 59 0.38 -6.08 6.92
N ASP A 60 1.55 -6.17 7.57
CA ASP A 60 1.79 -7.11 8.67
C ASP A 60 0.86 -6.88 9.88
N ALA A 61 0.45 -5.62 10.11
CA ALA A 61 -0.49 -5.23 11.16
C ALA A 61 -1.97 -5.38 10.77
N GLY A 62 -2.29 -5.88 9.56
CA GLY A 62 -3.67 -6.13 9.12
C GLY A 62 -4.19 -5.22 8.01
N GLY A 63 -3.36 -4.32 7.46
CA GLY A 63 -3.66 -3.62 6.21
C GLY A 63 -4.53 -2.37 6.31
N ASP A 64 -4.67 -1.76 7.48
CA ASP A 64 -5.42 -0.50 7.67
C ASP A 64 -4.51 0.73 7.45
N PHE A 65 -4.54 1.31 6.25
CA PHE A 65 -3.85 2.55 5.92
C PHE A 65 -4.68 3.78 6.29
N ARG A 66 -3.99 4.86 6.70
CA ARG A 66 -4.62 6.15 7.03
C ARG A 66 -3.84 7.29 6.40
N SER A 67 -4.56 8.26 5.84
CA SER A 67 -3.99 9.46 5.21
C SER A 67 -3.68 10.59 6.18
#